data_AF-A0A351LCT7-F1
#
_entry.id   AF-A0A351LCT7-F1
#
_cell.length_a   1.000
_cell.length_b   1.000
_cell.length_c   1.000
_cell.angle_alpha   90.00
_cell.angle_beta   90.00
_cell.angle_gamma   90.00
#
_symmetry.space_group_name_H-M   'P 1'
#
loop_
_entity.id
_entity.type
_entity.pdbx_description
1 polymer ?
#
loop_
_entity_poly.entity_id
_entity_poly.type
_entity_poly.pdbx_seq_one_letter_code
_entity_poly.pdbx_strand_id
1 'polypeptide(L)'
;MFTGYQKVKLKRDLPQKKLSKGAIGTIITVHKESDRWEYEVGFSAQKNLLRMWQSSDLDFTQTAILHENDFERIFDEYQVVKLKRDLPQKNLTAGITGTVALVCDSCDPEKLWSYEVEFADENGISLTWLDDDDPESSPTVTLYGSDIEAV
;
A
#
# COMPACT_ATOMS: atom_id res chain seq x y z
N MET A 1 11.13 -5.33 16.27
CA MET A 1 12.23 -5.21 15.28
C MET A 1 11.55 -4.97 13.95
N PHE A 2 11.56 -3.74 13.45
CA PHE A 2 10.90 -3.40 12.19
C PHE A 2 11.91 -3.58 11.06
N THR A 3 11.70 -4.58 10.21
CA THR A 3 12.42 -4.75 8.95
C THR A 3 11.37 -4.76 7.85
N GLY A 4 11.32 -3.76 6.97
CA GLY A 4 10.42 -3.81 5.82
C GLY A 4 10.05 -2.50 5.12
N TYR A 5 10.44 -2.44 3.84
CA TYR A 5 10.24 -1.46 2.75
C TYR A 5 8.85 -0.77 2.56
N GLN A 6 8.28 -0.08 3.57
CA GLN A 6 6.92 0.51 3.49
C GLN A 6 6.83 1.67 2.51
N LYS A 7 5.93 1.66 1.53
CA LYS A 7 5.76 2.84 0.66
C LYS A 7 4.96 3.95 1.33
N VAL A 8 5.41 5.19 1.15
CA VAL A 8 4.85 6.39 1.76
C VAL A 8 4.80 7.52 0.74
N LYS A 9 3.93 8.49 0.98
CA LYS A 9 3.79 9.65 0.11
C LYS A 9 4.11 10.92 0.88
N LEU A 10 4.99 11.76 0.34
CA LEU A 10 5.39 13.00 0.99
C LEU A 10 4.21 13.97 1.13
N LYS A 11 4.01 14.51 2.33
CA LYS A 11 3.00 15.55 2.60
C LYS A 11 3.48 16.95 2.23
N ARG A 12 4.80 17.15 2.06
CA ARG A 12 5.44 18.42 1.76
C ARG A 12 6.58 18.29 0.75
N ASP A 13 6.96 19.42 0.16
CA ASP A 13 8.18 19.51 -0.65
C ASP A 13 9.43 19.36 0.24
N LEU A 14 10.45 18.71 -0.31
CA LEU A 14 11.81 18.69 0.24
C LEU A 14 12.77 19.21 -0.84
N PRO A 15 12.86 20.54 -1.04
CA PRO A 15 13.66 21.14 -2.12
C PRO A 15 15.15 20.79 -2.05
N GLN A 16 15.71 20.64 -0.84
CA GLN A 16 17.08 20.20 -0.60
C GLN A 16 17.36 18.78 -1.13
N LYS A 17 16.29 17.99 -1.25
CA LYS A 17 16.28 16.66 -1.88
C LYS A 17 15.56 16.69 -3.22
N LYS A 18 15.31 17.84 -3.87
CA LYS A 18 14.58 17.91 -5.17
C LYS A 18 13.32 17.01 -5.23
N LEU A 19 12.63 16.82 -4.11
CA LEU A 19 11.45 15.97 -3.99
C LEU A 19 10.25 16.89 -3.81
N SER A 20 9.20 16.63 -4.57
CA SER A 20 7.95 17.36 -4.46
C SER A 20 6.97 16.65 -3.52
N LYS A 21 6.05 17.41 -2.94
CA LYS A 21 4.86 16.88 -2.28
C LYS A 21 4.19 15.85 -3.20
N GLY A 22 3.78 14.74 -2.61
CA GLY A 22 3.18 13.62 -3.34
C GLY A 22 4.18 12.63 -3.94
N ALA A 23 5.49 12.88 -3.85
CA ALA A 23 6.48 11.89 -4.26
C ALA A 23 6.35 10.63 -3.40
N ILE A 24 6.39 9.47 -4.08
CA ILE A 24 6.27 8.16 -3.44
C ILE A 24 7.69 7.68 -3.10
N GLY A 25 7.90 7.39 -1.82
CA GLY A 25 9.11 6.79 -1.29
C GLY A 25 8.82 5.43 -0.66
N THR A 26 9.88 4.77 -0.22
CA THR A 26 9.91 3.45 0.42
C THR A 26 10.73 3.57 1.69
N ILE A 27 10.14 3.32 2.86
CA ILE A 27 10.80 3.28 4.16
C ILE A 27 11.79 2.12 4.16
N ILE A 28 13.07 2.43 4.15
CA ILE A 28 14.18 1.49 4.22
C ILE A 28 14.37 1.02 5.67
N THR A 29 14.34 1.97 6.62
CA THR A 29 14.63 1.72 8.03
C THR A 29 13.70 2.51 8.93
N VAL A 30 13.35 1.95 10.09
CA VAL A 30 12.60 2.65 11.15
C VAL A 30 13.47 2.76 12.39
N HIS A 31 13.64 3.99 12.86
CA HIS A 31 14.33 4.33 14.09
C HIS A 31 13.31 4.85 15.10
N LYS A 32 13.34 4.30 16.32
CA LYS A 32 12.55 4.81 17.45
C LYS A 32 13.50 5.37 18.49
N GLU A 33 13.37 6.66 18.77
CA GLU A 33 14.13 7.31 19.84
C GLU A 33 13.17 7.91 20.87
N SER A 34 13.15 7.29 22.06
CA SER A 34 12.22 7.61 23.16
C SER A 34 10.76 7.60 22.68
N ASP A 35 10.18 8.77 22.44
CA ASP A 35 8.77 8.97 22.06
C ASP A 35 8.59 9.40 20.59
N ARG A 36 9.64 9.33 19.77
CA ARG A 36 9.61 9.77 18.37
C ARG A 36 10.00 8.65 17.42
N TRP A 37 9.29 8.61 16.29
CA TRP A 37 9.60 7.75 15.17
C TRP A 37 10.27 8.55 14.06
N GLU A 38 11.37 8.01 13.56
CA GLU A 38 12.10 8.49 12.40
C GLU A 38 12.22 7.37 11.37
N TYR A 39 12.03 7.72 10.11
CA TYR A 39 11.94 6.77 9.02
C TYR A 39 12.95 7.16 7.97
N GLU A 40 13.89 6.29 7.67
CA GLU A 40 14.73 6.44 6.49
C GLU A 40 13.93 6.01 5.28
N VAL A 41 13.71 6.91 4.32
CA VAL A 41 12.86 6.70 3.15
C VAL A 41 13.66 6.92 1.87
N GLY A 42 13.70 5.91 1.02
CA GLY A 42 14.27 5.95 -0.32
C GLY A 42 13.23 6.31 -1.38
N PHE A 43 13.59 7.21 -2.28
CA PHE A 43 12.75 7.71 -3.37
C PHE A 43 13.38 7.34 -4.71
N SER A 44 12.60 6.73 -5.60
CA SER A 44 13.05 6.42 -6.96
C SER A 44 12.47 7.41 -7.97
N ALA A 45 13.26 7.80 -8.98
CA ALA A 45 12.83 8.76 -10.00
C ALA A 45 12.11 8.13 -11.20
N GLN A 46 11.80 6.82 -11.21
CA GLN A 46 11.59 6.14 -12.48
C GLN A 46 10.29 6.51 -13.21
N LYS A 47 10.48 7.24 -14.31
CA LYS A 47 9.63 7.33 -15.51
C LYS A 47 9.43 6.00 -16.27
N ASN A 48 9.65 4.83 -15.65
CA ASN A 48 9.42 3.51 -16.27
C ASN A 48 9.38 2.41 -15.19
N LEU A 49 8.19 2.15 -14.64
CA LEU A 49 7.87 1.14 -13.60
C LEU A 49 8.21 -0.34 -13.94
N LEU A 50 8.84 -0.63 -15.09
CA LEU A 50 8.89 -1.98 -15.69
C LEU A 50 10.27 -2.66 -15.70
N ARG A 51 11.35 -1.99 -15.29
CA ARG A 51 12.64 -2.68 -15.06
C ARG A 51 12.96 -2.56 -13.58
N MET A 52 13.34 -3.68 -12.96
CA MET A 52 13.83 -3.77 -11.58
C MET A 52 12.77 -4.13 -10.53
N TRP A 53 11.92 -5.10 -10.85
CA TRP A 53 11.62 -6.14 -9.87
C TRP A 53 12.78 -7.15 -9.89
N GLN A 54 13.91 -6.79 -9.28
CA GLN A 54 14.93 -7.76 -8.90
C GLN A 54 15.40 -7.40 -7.49
N SER A 55 15.13 -8.30 -6.56
CA SER A 55 15.12 -8.11 -5.10
C SER A 55 16.50 -7.99 -4.45
N SER A 56 17.41 -7.23 -5.06
CA SER A 56 18.73 -6.92 -4.49
C SER A 56 19.23 -5.50 -4.76
N ASP A 57 18.64 -4.76 -5.71
CA ASP A 57 19.14 -3.44 -6.14
C ASP A 57 17.99 -2.42 -6.30
N LEU A 58 17.43 -1.94 -5.19
CA LEU A 58 16.49 -0.80 -5.27
C LEU A 58 17.29 0.47 -5.65
N ASP A 59 17.26 0.87 -6.93
CA ASP A 59 17.84 2.13 -7.39
C ASP A 59 17.00 3.32 -6.92
N PHE A 60 17.36 3.85 -5.76
CA PHE A 60 16.88 5.14 -5.28
C PHE A 60 17.69 6.27 -5.91
N THR A 61 17.02 7.31 -6.38
CA THR A 61 17.73 8.53 -6.76
C THR A 61 18.07 9.37 -5.54
N GLN A 62 17.29 9.27 -4.45
CA GLN A 62 17.48 10.05 -3.22
C GLN A 62 16.96 9.33 -1.97
N THR A 63 17.52 9.66 -0.80
CA THR A 63 17.05 9.20 0.51
C THR A 63 16.85 10.39 1.48
N ALA A 64 15.88 10.27 2.39
CA ALA A 64 15.59 11.24 3.42
C ALA A 64 15.15 10.57 4.73
N ILE A 65 15.58 11.12 5.87
CA ILE A 65 15.00 10.81 7.18
C ILE A 65 13.76 11.68 7.36
N LEU A 66 12.63 11.06 7.65
CA LEU A 66 11.33 11.70 7.79
C LEU A 66 10.71 11.34 9.14
N HIS A 67 9.97 12.27 9.73
CA HIS A 67 9.10 11.96 10.86
C HIS A 67 7.75 11.41 10.36
N GLU A 68 7.01 10.70 11.22
CA GLU A 68 5.69 10.14 10.89
C GLU A 68 4.73 11.18 10.28
N ASN A 69 4.82 12.43 10.73
CA ASN A 69 3.97 13.52 10.25
C ASN A 69 4.38 14.09 8.89
N ASP A 70 5.54 13.70 8.34
CA ASP A 70 6.04 14.19 7.04
C ASP A 70 5.48 13.43 5.84
N PHE A 71 4.83 12.28 6.06
CA PHE A 71 4.29 11.44 5.00
C PHE A 71 2.95 10.79 5.38
N GLU A 72 2.21 10.31 4.39
CA GLU A 72 1.01 9.48 4.53
C GLU A 72 1.27 8.05 4.06
N ARG A 73 0.55 7.08 4.64
CA ARG A 73 0.44 5.73 4.08
C ARG A 73 -0.31 5.83 2.74
N ILE A 74 -0.11 4.86 1.84
CA ILE A 74 -0.70 4.93 0.49
C ILE A 74 -2.22 4.74 0.53
N PHE A 75 -2.70 3.78 1.33
CA PHE A 75 -4.13 3.60 1.55
C PHE A 75 -4.44 3.52 3.04
N ASP A 76 -5.53 4.18 3.44
CA ASP A 76 -6.07 4.16 4.79
C ASP A 76 -7.32 3.27 4.88
N GLU A 77 -7.72 2.90 6.09
CA GLU A 77 -9.00 2.23 6.33
C GLU A 77 -10.17 3.11 5.86
N TYR A 78 -11.23 2.47 5.38
CA TYR A 78 -12.42 3.06 4.78
C TYR A 78 -12.18 3.82 3.47
N GLN A 79 -10.96 3.79 2.93
CA GLN A 79 -10.70 4.36 1.63
C GLN A 79 -11.35 3.52 0.53
N VAL A 80 -12.04 4.21 -0.38
CA VAL A 80 -12.57 3.58 -1.60
C VAL A 80 -11.42 3.38 -2.59
N VAL A 81 -11.30 2.15 -3.04
CA VAL A 81 -10.26 1.71 -3.96
C VAL A 81 -10.87 0.97 -5.15
N LYS A 82 -10.11 0.88 -6.23
CA LYS A 82 -10.48 0.18 -7.45
C LYS A 82 -9.46 -0.92 -7.72
N LEU A 83 -9.95 -2.10 -8.10
CA LEU A 83 -9.10 -3.21 -8.48
C LEU A 83 -8.44 -2.94 -9.84
N LYS A 84 -7.13 -3.13 -9.95
CA LYS A 84 -6.35 -2.80 -11.15
C LYS A 84 -6.24 -3.95 -12.15
N ARG A 85 -6.50 -5.19 -11.72
CA ARG A 85 -6.38 -6.40 -12.55
C ARG A 85 -7.44 -7.43 -12.18
N ASP A 86 -7.79 -8.29 -13.13
CA ASP A 86 -8.69 -9.41 -12.85
C ASP A 86 -8.09 -10.34 -11.79
N LEU A 87 -8.95 -10.86 -10.92
CA LEU A 87 -8.64 -11.92 -9.96
C LEU A 87 -9.61 -13.09 -10.20
N PRO A 88 -9.38 -13.93 -11.23
CA PRO A 88 -10.30 -14.98 -11.62
C PRO A 88 -10.61 -15.99 -10.50
N GLN A 89 -9.63 -16.26 -9.64
CA GLN A 89 -9.76 -17.13 -8.48
C GLN A 89 -10.72 -16.60 -7.39
N LYS A 90 -11.06 -15.31 -7.46
CA LYS A 90 -12.06 -14.66 -6.60
C LYS A 90 -13.26 -14.14 -7.40
N ASN A 91 -13.37 -14.48 -8.69
CA ASN A 91 -14.42 -13.97 -9.59
C ASN A 91 -14.55 -12.43 -9.60
N LEU A 92 -13.43 -11.71 -9.42
CA LEU A 92 -13.40 -10.24 -9.46
C LEU A 92 -12.77 -9.75 -10.76
N THR A 93 -13.39 -8.76 -11.38
CA THR A 93 -12.93 -8.13 -12.61
C THR A 93 -12.22 -6.82 -12.33
N ALA A 94 -11.23 -6.50 -13.15
CA ALA A 94 -10.53 -5.22 -13.10
C ALA A 94 -11.54 -4.08 -13.20
N GLY A 95 -11.36 -3.09 -12.35
CA GLY A 95 -12.17 -1.90 -12.29
C GLY A 95 -13.34 -1.95 -11.30
N ILE A 96 -13.57 -3.09 -10.65
CA ILE A 96 -14.53 -3.15 -9.55
C ILE A 96 -14.04 -2.31 -8.37
N THR A 97 -14.97 -1.63 -7.71
CA THR A 97 -14.70 -0.79 -6.54
C THR A 97 -14.90 -1.56 -5.25
N GLY A 98 -14.06 -1.27 -4.27
CA GLY A 98 -14.17 -1.81 -2.92
C GLY A 98 -13.75 -0.77 -1.88
N THR A 99 -13.98 -1.11 -0.63
CA THR A 99 -13.57 -0.31 0.52
C THR A 99 -12.50 -1.06 1.28
N VAL A 100 -11.41 -0.38 1.65
CA VAL A 100 -10.39 -0.95 2.54
C VAL A 100 -11.02 -1.13 3.91
N ALA A 101 -11.32 -2.38 4.28
CA ALA A 101 -11.92 -2.72 5.56
C ALA A 101 -10.87 -2.77 6.68
N LEU A 102 -9.67 -3.27 6.37
CA LEU A 102 -8.57 -3.39 7.33
C LEU A 102 -7.22 -3.24 6.63
N VAL A 103 -6.28 -2.57 7.31
CA VAL A 103 -4.87 -2.48 6.89
C VAL A 103 -4.06 -3.40 7.79
N CYS A 104 -3.62 -4.54 7.24
CA CYS A 104 -2.88 -5.57 7.95
C CYS A 104 -1.39 -5.54 7.62
N ASP A 105 -0.57 -5.84 8.63
CA ASP A 105 0.81 -6.30 8.37
C ASP A 105 0.74 -7.56 7.50
N SER A 106 1.43 -7.57 6.37
CA SER A 106 1.39 -8.71 5.46
C SER A 106 2.36 -9.82 5.86
N CYS A 107 1.93 -11.07 5.68
CA CYS A 107 2.76 -12.27 5.85
C CYS A 107 3.68 -12.56 4.65
N ASP A 108 3.50 -11.87 3.52
CA ASP A 108 4.34 -12.00 2.33
C ASP A 108 5.63 -11.16 2.49
N PRO A 109 6.84 -11.75 2.45
CA PRO A 109 8.08 -11.01 2.65
C PRO A 109 8.36 -9.96 1.55
N GLU A 110 7.70 -10.06 0.40
CA GLU A 110 7.82 -9.10 -0.71
C GLU A 110 6.76 -7.98 -0.66
N LYS A 111 5.79 -8.07 0.26
CA LYS A 111 4.65 -7.15 0.33
C LYS A 111 4.31 -6.84 1.77
N LEU A 112 4.30 -5.57 2.15
CA LEU A 112 4.37 -5.21 3.57
C LEU A 112 3.04 -4.92 4.24
N TRP A 113 2.06 -4.51 3.44
CA TRP A 113 0.69 -4.35 3.89
C TRP A 113 -0.20 -5.16 2.99
N SER A 114 -1.04 -5.98 3.61
CA SER A 114 -2.22 -6.46 2.97
C SER A 114 -3.39 -5.56 3.34
N TYR A 115 -4.19 -5.27 2.34
CA TYR A 115 -5.44 -4.56 2.50
C TYR A 115 -6.52 -5.61 2.41
N GLU A 116 -7.27 -5.78 3.47
CA GLU A 116 -8.53 -6.48 3.36
C GLU A 116 -9.53 -5.53 2.71
N VAL A 117 -9.93 -5.86 1.49
CA VAL A 117 -10.84 -5.02 0.70
C VAL A 117 -12.17 -5.73 0.57
N GLU A 118 -13.23 -5.04 0.98
CA GLU A 118 -14.60 -5.46 0.76
C GLU A 118 -15.07 -4.88 -0.59
N PHE A 119 -15.32 -5.73 -1.56
CA PHE A 119 -15.77 -5.32 -2.89
C PHE A 119 -17.28 -5.19 -2.96
N ALA A 120 -17.76 -4.26 -3.79
CA ALA A 120 -19.17 -4.08 -4.05
C ALA A 120 -19.50 -4.28 -5.53
N ASP A 121 -20.70 -4.77 -5.82
CA ASP A 121 -21.24 -4.86 -7.17
C ASP A 121 -21.58 -3.47 -7.75
N GLU A 122 -22.09 -3.44 -8.97
CA GLU A 122 -22.51 -2.21 -9.65
C GLU A 122 -23.64 -1.44 -8.94
N ASN A 123 -24.34 -2.08 -8.01
CA ASN A 123 -25.39 -1.49 -7.19
C ASN A 123 -24.89 -1.03 -5.81
N GLY A 124 -23.59 -1.16 -5.53
CA GLY A 124 -22.99 -0.83 -4.24
C GLY A 124 -23.27 -1.87 -3.15
N ILE A 125 -23.74 -3.06 -3.53
CA ILE A 125 -23.99 -4.17 -2.61
C ILE A 125 -22.68 -4.94 -2.42
N SER A 126 -22.27 -5.12 -1.17
CA SER A 126 -21.10 -5.92 -0.81
C SER A 126 -21.18 -7.32 -1.43
N LEU A 127 -20.11 -7.73 -2.10
CA LEU A 127 -19.93 -9.05 -2.69
C LEU A 127 -19.51 -10.10 -1.65
N THR A 128 -19.96 -9.95 -0.40
CA THR A 128 -19.77 -10.92 0.68
C THR A 128 -20.02 -12.33 0.14
N TRP A 129 -19.02 -13.20 0.25
CA TRP A 129 -19.20 -14.62 -0.03
C TRP A 129 -20.22 -15.14 0.97
N LEU A 130 -21.45 -15.37 0.52
CA LEU A 130 -22.42 -16.22 1.21
C LEU A 130 -21.91 -17.67 1.13
N ASP A 131 -20.77 -17.96 1.75
CA ASP A 131 -20.51 -19.32 2.21
C ASP A 131 -21.28 -19.42 3.54
N ASP A 132 -22.56 -19.79 3.46
CA ASP A 132 -23.49 -19.92 4.59
C ASP A 132 -23.02 -20.91 5.69
N ASP A 133 -21.90 -21.60 5.49
CA ASP A 133 -21.39 -22.68 6.35
C ASP A 133 -20.12 -22.32 7.16
N ASP A 134 -19.50 -21.14 7.00
CA ASP A 134 -18.32 -20.74 7.81
C ASP A 134 -18.42 -19.31 8.37
N PRO A 135 -18.87 -19.14 9.64
CA PRO A 135 -19.00 -17.84 10.28
C PRO A 135 -17.66 -17.15 10.59
N GLU A 136 -16.51 -17.80 10.36
CA GLU A 136 -15.18 -17.19 10.50
C GLU A 136 -14.58 -16.72 9.17
N SER A 137 -15.26 -16.94 8.05
CA SER A 137 -14.85 -16.46 6.73
C SER A 137 -15.00 -14.93 6.64
N SER A 138 -13.89 -14.20 6.66
CA SER A 138 -13.90 -12.75 6.43
C SER A 138 -14.37 -12.45 4.99
N PRO A 139 -15.36 -11.56 4.79
CA PRO A 139 -15.90 -11.23 3.46
C PRO A 139 -14.94 -10.41 2.58
N THR A 140 -13.71 -10.23 3.03
CA THR A 140 -12.72 -9.36 2.43
C THR A 140 -11.76 -10.15 1.55
N VAL A 141 -11.20 -9.48 0.54
CA VAL A 141 -10.09 -10.02 -0.25
C VAL A 141 -8.82 -9.33 0.21
N THR A 142 -7.86 -10.14 0.66
CA THR A 142 -6.50 -9.70 0.97
C THR A 142 -5.78 -9.31 -0.32
N LEU A 143 -5.50 -8.02 -0.47
CA LEU A 143 -4.84 -7.43 -1.63
C LEU A 143 -3.61 -6.64 -1.23
N TYR A 144 -2.79 -6.31 -2.22
CA TYR A 144 -1.61 -5.47 -2.00
C TYR A 144 -1.76 -4.15 -2.75
N GLY A 145 -0.99 -3.13 -2.36
CA GLY A 145 -1.08 -1.82 -3.00
C GLY A 145 -0.76 -1.82 -4.51
N SER A 146 -0.16 -2.89 -5.03
CA SER A 146 0.01 -3.11 -6.47
C SER A 146 -1.30 -3.47 -7.18
N ASP A 147 -2.24 -4.09 -6.47
CA ASP A 147 -3.50 -4.63 -6.97
C ASP A 147 -4.63 -3.59 -6.97
N ILE A 148 -4.51 -2.53 -6.17
CA ILE A 148 -5.56 -1.52 -5.98
C ILE A 148 -5.05 -0.10 -6.21
N GLU A 149 -5.95 0.80 -6.58
CA GLU A 149 -5.72 2.24 -6.72
C GLU A 149 -6.82 3.05 -6.03
N ALA A 150 -6.53 4.28 -5.61
CA ALA A 150 -7.54 5.15 -5.01
C ALA A 150 -8.54 5.60 -6.07
N VAL A 151 -9.82 5.67 -5.70
CA VAL A 151 -10.89 6.25 -6.53
C VAL A 151 -10.93 7.77 -6.37
#